data_AF-A0A6P8SPS8-F1
#
_entry.id   AF-A0A6P8SPS8-F1
#
_cell.length_a   1.000
_cell.length_b   1.000
_cell.length_c   1.000
_cell.angle_alpha   90.00
_cell.angle_beta   90.00
_cell.angle_gamma   90.00
#
_symmetry.space_group_name_H-M   'P 1'
#
loop_
_entity.id
_entity.type
_entity.pdbx_description
1 polymer ?
#
loop_
_entity_poly.entity_id
_entity_poly.type
_entity_poly.pdbx_seq_one_letter_code
_entity_poly.pdbx_strand_id
1 'polypeptide(L)'
;MLQKLHAEEKVIVGGDMRADSPGHSAKFGSYTMMDLKNNKVVDLQLVQSNEVGGSYHMELEGLKRSLELLKERGVTLDCIVTDRHLQIQKFLRESSITQFFDVWHIEKGWVKSIRNHIYWTAATSTTGPERVAKWTSILNHVQDIHSHDNPLFPKCLHPLRIAQYQWMAAGTPAFHKLETILSTKRILKAVAKLSPHHQTSSLESFHAVILRFAPKNVVFPFLGMLCRLYLAALHYNENAERAQATTSTGKPLYKLQFPKARKGECRAKPVKTDPTFRYVANLMDLIFDQVFVDPAPFTQELLKIPIPEDLCSQYERPDREEVISGYATRFNLAAV
;
A
#
# COMPACT_ATOMS: atom_id res chain seq x y z
N MET A 1 -14.32 -26.97 -11.57
CA MET A 1 -12.95 -26.48 -11.88
C MET A 1 -11.92 -27.56 -11.64
N LEU A 2 -11.83 -28.15 -10.45
CA LEU A 2 -10.92 -29.27 -10.15
C LEU A 2 -11.06 -30.47 -11.11
N GLN A 3 -12.29 -30.79 -11.55
CA GLN A 3 -12.53 -31.81 -12.59
C GLN A 3 -11.92 -31.45 -13.96
N LYS A 4 -11.77 -30.16 -14.29
CA LYS A 4 -11.11 -29.71 -15.52
C LYS A 4 -9.59 -29.78 -15.39
N LEU A 5 -9.06 -29.49 -14.20
CA LEU A 5 -7.63 -29.61 -13.89
C LEU A 5 -7.17 -31.06 -13.80
N HIS A 6 -8.04 -31.99 -13.39
CA HIS A 6 -7.76 -33.43 -13.46
C HIS A 6 -7.53 -33.95 -14.89
N ALA A 7 -8.14 -33.30 -15.89
CA ALA A 7 -7.94 -33.64 -17.29
C ALA A 7 -6.61 -33.08 -17.87
N GLU A 8 -5.89 -32.24 -17.12
CA GLU A 8 -4.58 -31.72 -17.51
C GLU A 8 -3.48 -32.61 -16.90
N GLU A 9 -2.47 -33.01 -17.68
CA GLU A 9 -1.41 -33.92 -17.22
C GLU A 9 -0.57 -33.35 -16.06
N LYS A 10 -0.39 -32.02 -16.03
CA LYS A 10 0.55 -31.32 -15.15
C LYS A 10 0.12 -29.88 -14.88
N VAL A 11 -0.17 -29.56 -13.62
CA VAL A 11 -0.64 -28.23 -13.20
C VAL A 11 0.47 -27.45 -12.49
N ILE A 12 0.62 -26.17 -12.83
CA ILE A 12 1.50 -25.20 -12.15
C ILE A 12 0.63 -24.31 -11.27
N VAL A 13 0.88 -24.31 -9.97
CA VAL A 13 0.09 -23.50 -9.02
C VAL A 13 0.95 -22.50 -8.26
N GLY A 14 0.34 -21.35 -7.95
CA GLY A 14 0.87 -20.35 -7.04
C GLY A 14 0.12 -20.41 -5.72
N GLY A 15 0.85 -20.28 -4.63
CA GLY A 15 0.28 -20.35 -3.29
C GLY A 15 0.78 -19.23 -2.40
N ASP A 16 -0.15 -18.50 -1.78
CA ASP A 16 0.17 -17.41 -0.85
C ASP A 16 -0.88 -17.32 0.27
N MET A 17 -0.46 -16.89 1.46
CA MET A 17 -1.35 -16.61 2.58
C MET A 17 -1.47 -15.11 2.83
N ARG A 18 -2.71 -14.65 2.83
CA ARG A 18 -3.09 -13.35 3.35
C ARG A 18 -3.60 -13.48 4.77
N ALA A 19 -2.92 -12.85 5.72
CA ALA A 19 -3.39 -12.76 7.09
C ALA A 19 -4.34 -11.55 7.29
N ASP A 20 -5.28 -11.66 8.24
CA ASP A 20 -6.21 -10.59 8.63
C ASP A 20 -5.51 -9.31 9.13
N SER A 21 -4.23 -9.44 9.43
CA SER A 21 -3.34 -8.39 9.89
C SER A 21 -1.89 -8.82 9.50
N PRO A 22 -0.84 -7.96 9.42
CA PRO A 22 0.61 -8.28 9.21
C PRO A 22 1.36 -9.35 10.11
N GLY A 23 2.48 -9.18 10.85
CA GLY A 23 3.25 -10.23 11.61
C GLY A 23 2.60 -11.25 12.61
N HIS A 24 3.30 -11.65 13.70
CA HIS A 24 3.00 -12.85 14.55
C HIS A 24 1.70 -12.84 15.40
N SER A 25 0.77 -11.90 15.17
CA SER A 25 -0.45 -11.72 15.97
C SER A 25 -1.75 -11.82 15.15
N ALA A 26 -1.71 -12.44 13.96
CA ALA A 26 -2.94 -12.64 13.18
C ALA A 26 -3.87 -13.64 13.86
N LYS A 27 -5.18 -13.37 13.78
CA LYS A 27 -6.20 -14.32 14.25
C LYS A 27 -6.58 -15.27 13.14
N PHE A 28 -6.74 -14.77 11.92
CA PHE A 28 -7.07 -15.57 10.74
C PHE A 28 -6.04 -15.40 9.61
N GLY A 29 -5.74 -16.49 8.92
CA GLY A 29 -4.99 -16.55 7.66
C GLY A 29 -5.84 -17.19 6.58
N SER A 30 -5.99 -16.52 5.44
CA SER A 30 -6.59 -17.10 4.24
C SER A 30 -5.48 -17.49 3.27
N TYR A 31 -5.25 -18.79 3.11
CA TYR A 31 -4.34 -19.34 2.12
C TYR A 31 -5.09 -19.53 0.80
N THR A 32 -4.52 -19.01 -0.29
CA THR A 32 -5.11 -19.09 -1.63
C THR A 32 -4.19 -19.91 -2.53
N MET A 33 -4.77 -20.87 -3.25
CA MET A 33 -4.07 -21.61 -4.30
C MET A 33 -4.67 -21.26 -5.66
N MET A 34 -3.83 -20.87 -6.60
CA MET A 34 -4.21 -20.41 -7.93
C MET A 34 -3.49 -21.20 -9.01
N ASP A 35 -4.22 -21.58 -10.05
CA ASP A 35 -3.63 -22.09 -11.28
C ASP A 35 -3.07 -20.90 -12.07
N LEU A 36 -1.74 -20.89 -12.23
CA LEU A 36 -1.02 -19.78 -12.84
C LEU A 36 -1.16 -19.74 -14.37
N LYS A 37 -1.59 -20.84 -15.00
CA LYS A 37 -1.79 -20.88 -16.45
C LYS A 37 -3.10 -20.21 -16.85
N ASN A 38 -4.18 -20.48 -16.10
CA ASN A 38 -5.51 -19.98 -16.42
C ASN A 38 -5.93 -18.78 -15.55
N ASN A 39 -5.10 -18.37 -14.57
CA ASN A 39 -5.37 -17.30 -13.61
C ASN A 39 -6.69 -17.52 -12.85
N LYS A 40 -6.90 -18.74 -12.36
CA LYS A 40 -8.12 -19.13 -11.64
C LYS A 40 -7.79 -19.64 -10.24
N VAL A 41 -8.57 -19.19 -9.25
CA VAL A 41 -8.48 -19.69 -7.86
C VAL A 41 -8.96 -21.14 -7.83
N VAL A 42 -8.06 -22.03 -7.43
CA VAL A 42 -8.28 -23.48 -7.35
C VAL A 42 -8.83 -23.86 -5.97
N ASP A 43 -8.31 -23.20 -4.93
CA ASP A 43 -8.69 -23.47 -3.55
C ASP A 43 -8.46 -22.24 -2.64
N LEU A 44 -9.23 -22.18 -1.54
CA LEU A 44 -9.14 -21.14 -0.51
C LEU A 44 -9.33 -21.78 0.88
N GLN A 45 -8.30 -21.72 1.71
CA GLN A 45 -8.31 -22.28 3.06
C GLN A 45 -8.26 -21.17 4.11
N LEU A 46 -9.20 -21.18 5.04
CA LEU A 46 -9.18 -20.30 6.21
C LEU A 46 -8.60 -21.06 7.41
N VAL A 47 -7.57 -20.50 8.03
CA VAL A 47 -6.88 -21.07 9.19
C VAL A 47 -6.89 -20.06 10.32
N GLN A 48 -7.36 -20.45 11.51
CA GLN A 48 -7.27 -19.62 12.71
C GLN A 48 -5.98 -19.91 13.49
N SER A 49 -5.33 -18.88 14.05
CA SER A 49 -3.99 -19.02 14.64
C SER A 49 -3.92 -19.93 15.86
N ASN A 50 -5.00 -20.05 16.64
CA ASN A 50 -5.07 -20.97 17.77
C ASN A 50 -5.19 -22.45 17.35
N GLU A 51 -5.57 -22.75 16.11
CA GLU A 51 -5.56 -24.13 15.58
C GLU A 51 -4.13 -24.67 15.44
N VAL A 52 -3.17 -23.77 15.19
CA VAL A 52 -1.80 -24.10 14.77
C VAL A 52 -0.74 -23.51 15.69
N GLY A 53 -1.12 -23.04 16.88
CA GLY A 53 -0.18 -22.51 17.87
C GLY A 53 0.51 -21.20 17.45
N GLY A 54 -0.13 -20.40 16.59
CA GLY A 54 0.31 -19.05 16.23
C GLY A 54 0.28 -18.75 14.73
N SER A 55 0.25 -17.47 14.38
CA SER A 55 0.08 -17.04 12.99
C SER A 55 1.26 -17.39 12.07
N TYR A 56 2.40 -17.80 12.63
CA TYR A 56 3.56 -18.26 11.87
C TYR A 56 3.32 -19.62 11.19
N HIS A 57 2.43 -20.44 11.74
CA HIS A 57 2.16 -21.80 11.24
C HIS A 57 0.98 -21.88 10.27
N MET A 58 0.17 -20.82 10.18
CA MET A 58 -1.08 -20.83 9.40
C MET A 58 -0.82 -20.98 7.89
N GLU A 59 0.28 -20.43 7.39
CA GLU A 59 0.62 -20.51 5.96
C GLU A 59 0.94 -21.94 5.55
N LEU A 60 1.76 -22.63 6.37
CA LEU A 60 2.08 -24.03 6.15
C LEU A 60 0.83 -24.91 6.24
N GLU A 61 -0.03 -24.64 7.22
CA GLU A 61 -1.27 -25.40 7.41
C GLU A 61 -2.24 -25.20 6.23
N GLY A 62 -2.41 -23.96 5.77
CA GLY A 62 -3.23 -23.66 4.60
C GLY A 62 -2.71 -24.38 3.35
N LEU A 63 -1.40 -24.36 3.12
CA LEU A 63 -0.75 -25.11 2.03
C LEU A 63 -1.01 -26.62 2.13
N LYS A 64 -0.88 -27.21 3.32
CA LYS A 64 -1.11 -28.65 3.54
C LYS A 64 -2.54 -29.04 3.17
N ARG A 65 -3.53 -28.29 3.67
CA ARG A 65 -4.95 -28.53 3.38
C ARG A 65 -5.25 -28.44 1.88
N SER A 66 -4.69 -27.44 1.20
CA SER A 66 -4.86 -27.30 -0.26
C SER A 66 -4.19 -28.44 -1.04
N LEU A 67 -3.00 -28.88 -0.66
CA LEU A 67 -2.33 -30.01 -1.32
C LEU A 67 -3.06 -31.33 -1.11
N GLU A 68 -3.60 -31.56 0.09
CA GLU A 68 -4.42 -32.74 0.38
C GLU A 68 -5.68 -32.76 -0.49
N LEU A 69 -6.39 -31.62 -0.61
CA LEU A 69 -7.54 -31.48 -1.50
C LEU A 69 -7.19 -31.79 -2.96
N LEU A 70 -6.06 -31.28 -3.47
CA LEU A 70 -5.62 -31.58 -4.83
C LEU A 70 -5.34 -33.07 -5.04
N LYS A 71 -4.72 -33.72 -4.05
CA LYS A 71 -4.42 -35.15 -4.07
C LYS A 71 -5.69 -36.00 -4.04
N GLU A 72 -6.65 -35.68 -3.16
CA GLU A 72 -7.96 -36.35 -3.10
C GLU A 72 -8.74 -36.25 -4.41
N ARG A 73 -8.53 -35.16 -5.15
CA ARG A 73 -9.17 -34.89 -6.43
C ARG A 73 -8.38 -35.42 -7.64
N GLY A 74 -7.27 -36.12 -7.40
CA GLY A 74 -6.44 -36.73 -8.43
C GLY A 74 -5.73 -35.72 -9.33
N VAL A 75 -5.42 -34.51 -8.85
CA VAL A 75 -4.70 -33.49 -9.63
C VAL A 75 -3.19 -33.71 -9.48
N THR A 76 -2.49 -33.85 -10.61
CA THR A 76 -1.03 -34.00 -10.64
C THR A 76 -0.34 -32.64 -10.73
N LEU A 77 0.49 -32.33 -9.74
CA LEU A 77 1.20 -31.05 -9.63
C LEU A 77 2.61 -31.17 -10.22
N ASP A 78 2.99 -30.23 -11.09
CA ASP A 78 4.34 -30.19 -11.67
C ASP A 78 5.30 -29.36 -10.80
N CYS A 79 4.89 -28.15 -10.45
CA CYS A 79 5.60 -27.31 -9.50
C CYS A 79 4.68 -26.31 -8.79
N ILE A 80 5.17 -25.78 -7.67
CA ILE A 80 4.50 -24.75 -6.89
C ILE A 80 5.38 -23.50 -6.76
N VAL A 81 4.79 -22.32 -6.99
CA VAL A 81 5.43 -21.02 -6.78
C VAL A 81 4.96 -20.45 -5.45
N THR A 82 5.90 -20.14 -4.55
CA THR A 82 5.60 -19.65 -3.19
C THR A 82 6.69 -18.69 -2.68
N ASP A 83 6.43 -18.09 -1.52
CA ASP A 83 7.38 -17.30 -0.77
C ASP A 83 8.55 -18.10 -0.19
N ARG A 84 9.61 -17.40 0.25
CA ARG A 84 10.76 -17.99 0.96
C ARG A 84 10.46 -18.30 2.43
N HIS A 85 9.36 -18.99 2.71
CA HIS A 85 9.02 -19.43 4.07
C HIS A 85 9.76 -20.73 4.42
N LEU A 86 10.56 -20.73 5.49
CA LEU A 86 11.45 -21.86 5.85
C LEU A 86 10.67 -23.16 6.12
N GLN A 87 9.51 -23.07 6.79
CA GLN A 87 8.72 -24.26 7.10
C GLN A 87 8.08 -24.88 5.84
N ILE A 88 7.69 -24.04 4.88
CA ILE A 88 7.14 -24.49 3.59
C ILE A 88 8.23 -25.17 2.76
N GLN A 89 9.41 -24.56 2.70
CA GLN A 89 10.56 -25.15 2.01
C GLN A 89 10.94 -26.51 2.59
N LYS A 90 10.93 -26.65 3.92
CA LYS A 90 11.20 -27.93 4.58
C LYS A 90 10.13 -28.96 4.18
N PHE A 91 8.86 -28.60 4.31
CA PHE A 91 7.73 -29.49 4.03
C PHE A 91 7.66 -29.93 2.56
N LEU A 92 7.83 -29.01 1.61
CA LEU A 92 7.80 -29.34 0.18
C LEU A 92 8.98 -30.23 -0.22
N ARG A 93 10.16 -30.02 0.38
CA ARG A 93 11.34 -30.87 0.17
C ARG A 93 11.10 -32.29 0.69
N GLU A 94 10.53 -32.43 1.89
CA GLU A 94 10.15 -33.73 2.47
C GLU A 94 9.05 -34.42 1.65
N SER A 95 8.17 -33.63 1.03
CA SER A 95 7.07 -34.12 0.18
C SER A 95 7.48 -34.35 -1.29
N SER A 96 8.77 -34.14 -1.63
CA SER A 96 9.30 -34.25 -3.01
C SER A 96 8.56 -33.40 -4.06
N ILE A 97 8.05 -32.23 -3.66
CA ILE A 97 7.36 -31.28 -4.56
C ILE A 97 8.36 -30.23 -5.04
N THR A 98 8.43 -30.02 -6.36
CA THR A 98 9.28 -28.97 -6.96
C THR A 98 8.74 -27.59 -6.58
N GLN A 99 9.58 -26.77 -5.92
CA GLN A 99 9.26 -25.41 -5.50
C GLN A 99 10.08 -24.38 -6.29
N PHE A 100 9.42 -23.32 -6.75
CA PHE A 100 10.06 -22.10 -7.24
C PHE A 100 9.69 -20.91 -6.35
N PHE A 101 10.55 -19.89 -6.31
CA PHE A 101 10.32 -18.68 -5.52
C PHE A 101 9.71 -17.56 -6.35
N ASP A 102 8.78 -16.83 -5.74
CA ASP A 102 8.36 -15.55 -6.28
C ASP A 102 9.53 -14.54 -6.24
N VAL A 103 9.87 -14.00 -7.41
CA VAL A 103 10.94 -13.01 -7.61
C VAL A 103 10.70 -11.76 -6.75
N TRP A 104 9.44 -11.39 -6.50
CA TRP A 104 9.07 -10.22 -5.69
C TRP A 104 9.59 -10.27 -4.24
N HIS A 105 9.89 -11.45 -3.70
CA HIS A 105 10.28 -11.63 -2.29
C HIS A 105 11.80 -11.63 -2.06
N ILE A 106 12.60 -11.53 -3.12
CA ILE A 106 14.05 -11.42 -3.04
C ILE A 106 14.51 -9.96 -2.81
N GLU A 107 13.69 -8.96 -3.15
CA GLU A 107 14.10 -7.54 -3.27
C GLU A 107 14.05 -6.69 -1.97
N LYS A 108 13.42 -7.16 -0.88
CA LYS A 108 12.86 -6.26 0.17
C LYS A 108 13.83 -5.72 1.25
N GLY A 109 15.06 -6.23 1.37
CA GLY A 109 15.95 -5.90 2.50
C GLY A 109 16.51 -4.47 2.49
N TRP A 110 17.19 -4.10 1.39
CA TRP A 110 17.87 -2.81 1.25
C TRP A 110 16.91 -1.64 1.03
N VAL A 111 15.78 -1.88 0.38
CA VAL A 111 14.76 -0.87 0.06
C VAL A 111 14.30 -0.11 1.30
N LYS A 112 14.07 -0.83 2.41
CA LYS A 112 13.65 -0.21 3.68
C LYS A 112 14.72 0.72 4.24
N SER A 113 15.98 0.29 4.22
CA SER A 113 17.11 1.09 4.72
C SER A 113 17.34 2.35 3.87
N ILE A 114 17.32 2.20 2.54
CA ILE A 114 17.44 3.31 1.59
C ILE A 114 16.30 4.32 1.78
N ARG A 115 15.06 3.83 1.96
CA ARG A 115 13.90 4.69 2.23
C ARG A 115 14.05 5.46 3.55
N ASN A 116 14.51 4.81 4.61
CA ASN A 116 14.73 5.49 5.88
C ASN A 116 15.83 6.55 5.76
N HIS A 117 16.89 6.26 4.99
CA HIS A 117 17.99 7.19 4.73
C HIS A 117 17.51 8.45 4.01
N ILE A 118 16.67 8.35 2.97
CA ILE A 118 16.16 9.54 2.27
C ILE A 118 15.27 10.41 3.17
N TYR A 119 14.45 9.81 4.05
CA TYR A 119 13.66 10.58 5.02
C TYR A 119 14.54 11.28 6.04
N TRP A 120 15.58 10.60 6.54
CA TRP A 120 16.55 11.18 7.46
C TRP A 120 17.34 12.32 6.80
N THR A 121 17.78 12.13 5.56
CA THR A 121 18.44 13.16 4.75
C THR A 121 17.57 14.40 4.61
N ALA A 122 16.28 14.25 4.30
CA ALA A 122 15.35 15.37 4.20
C ALA A 122 15.19 16.10 5.53
N ALA A 123 14.96 15.35 6.63
CA ALA A 123 14.65 15.92 7.94
C ALA A 123 15.85 16.58 8.64
N THR A 124 17.08 16.15 8.34
CA THR A 124 18.28 16.63 9.06
C THR A 124 19.11 17.63 8.27
N SER A 125 18.72 17.99 7.05
CA SER A 125 19.49 18.88 6.18
C SER A 125 18.80 20.21 5.96
N THR A 126 19.60 21.26 5.99
CA THR A 126 19.13 22.65 5.83
C THR A 126 19.20 23.09 4.37
N THR A 127 20.21 22.64 3.62
CA THR A 127 20.46 23.06 2.24
C THR A 127 20.29 21.92 1.22
N GLY A 128 20.02 22.27 -0.03
CA GLY A 128 19.95 21.31 -1.13
C GLY A 128 21.25 20.54 -1.36
N PRO A 129 22.43 21.20 -1.39
CA PRO A 129 23.72 20.52 -1.50
C PRO A 129 24.01 19.56 -0.35
N GLU A 130 23.66 19.91 0.89
CA GLU A 130 23.80 19.02 2.06
C GLU A 130 22.93 17.76 1.91
N ARG A 131 21.69 17.89 1.41
CA ARG A 131 20.81 16.75 1.12
C ARG A 131 21.44 15.81 0.09
N VAL A 132 22.02 16.38 -0.95
CA VAL A 132 22.70 15.59 -1.99
C VAL A 132 23.91 14.87 -1.39
N ALA A 133 24.74 15.55 -0.58
CA ALA A 133 25.90 14.95 0.06
C ALA A 133 25.54 13.79 1.00
N LYS A 134 24.51 13.97 1.85
CA LYS A 134 23.98 12.90 2.71
C LYS A 134 23.34 11.78 1.91
N TRP A 135 22.66 12.07 0.81
CA TRP A 135 22.07 11.03 -0.02
C TRP A 135 23.14 10.17 -0.71
N THR A 136 24.14 10.78 -1.34
CA THR A 136 25.18 10.04 -2.07
C THR A 136 26.09 9.25 -1.14
N SER A 137 26.24 9.68 0.13
CA SER A 137 27.01 8.93 1.13
C SER A 137 26.46 7.52 1.41
N ILE A 138 25.20 7.23 1.03
CA ILE A 138 24.63 5.88 1.13
C ILE A 138 25.43 4.85 0.33
N LEU A 139 26.06 5.24 -0.78
CA LEU A 139 26.89 4.35 -1.59
C LEU A 139 28.14 3.90 -0.85
N ASN A 140 28.71 4.75 -0.01
CA ASN A 140 29.78 4.38 0.90
C ASN A 140 29.22 3.54 2.06
N HIS A 141 28.09 3.95 2.62
CA HIS A 141 27.48 3.28 3.77
C HIS A 141 27.07 1.83 3.49
N VAL A 142 26.54 1.51 2.30
CA VAL A 142 26.21 0.11 1.93
C VAL A 142 27.45 -0.81 1.86
N GLN A 143 28.64 -0.22 1.81
CA GLN A 143 29.94 -0.90 1.81
C GLN A 143 30.65 -0.83 3.18
N ASP A 144 29.94 -0.40 4.23
CA ASP A 144 30.48 -0.14 5.58
C ASP A 144 31.53 0.99 5.65
N ILE A 145 31.52 1.90 4.67
CA ILE A 145 32.40 3.06 4.65
C ILE A 145 31.65 4.27 5.23
N HIS A 146 32.08 4.70 6.42
CA HIS A 146 31.43 5.77 7.20
C HIS A 146 32.11 7.14 7.08
N SER A 147 33.23 7.21 6.36
CA SER A 147 33.97 8.44 6.05
C SER A 147 33.79 8.78 4.58
N HIS A 148 33.61 10.06 4.26
CA HIS A 148 33.27 10.51 2.92
C HIS A 148 34.13 11.72 2.53
N ASP A 149 34.49 11.80 1.26
CA ASP A 149 35.31 12.92 0.74
C ASP A 149 34.52 14.22 0.58
N ASN A 150 33.20 14.19 0.77
CA ASN A 150 32.34 15.36 0.61
C ASN A 150 32.39 16.24 1.87
N PRO A 151 32.85 17.50 1.79
CA PRO A 151 33.01 18.37 2.95
C PRO A 151 31.67 18.76 3.61
N LEU A 152 30.55 18.67 2.88
CA LEU A 152 29.23 18.94 3.43
C LEU A 152 28.69 17.79 4.29
N PHE A 153 29.25 16.58 4.14
CA PHE A 153 28.92 15.43 4.95
C PHE A 153 30.10 14.46 5.03
N PRO A 154 31.15 14.78 5.81
CA PRO A 154 32.41 14.05 5.79
C PRO A 154 32.37 12.72 6.57
N LYS A 155 31.38 12.52 7.45
CA LYS A 155 31.25 11.31 8.26
C LYS A 155 29.80 11.03 8.64
N CYS A 156 29.45 9.74 8.75
CA CYS A 156 28.14 9.30 9.24
C CYS A 156 27.86 9.71 10.70
N LEU A 157 26.61 10.11 10.97
CA LEU A 157 26.15 10.65 12.26
C LEU A 157 25.56 9.57 13.17
N HIS A 158 26.28 8.47 13.35
CA HIS A 158 25.93 7.42 14.32
C HIS A 158 27.18 6.67 14.80
N PRO A 159 27.12 6.04 15.98
CA PRO A 159 28.17 5.13 16.41
C PRO A 159 28.25 3.92 15.46
N LEU A 160 29.44 3.33 15.37
CA LEU A 160 29.64 2.07 14.63
C LEU A 160 28.78 0.99 15.28
N ARG A 161 27.95 0.32 14.48
CA ARG A 161 27.09 -0.77 14.95
C ARG A 161 27.80 -2.11 14.71
N ILE A 162 27.95 -2.90 15.77
CA ILE A 162 28.51 -4.27 15.73
C ILE A 162 27.44 -5.28 15.26
N ALA A 163 26.64 -4.91 14.26
CA ALA A 163 25.61 -5.79 13.72
C ALA A 163 26.11 -6.43 12.43
N GLN A 164 25.88 -7.74 12.27
CA GLN A 164 26.18 -8.49 11.05
C GLN A 164 25.21 -8.09 9.94
N TYR A 165 25.46 -6.97 9.28
CA TYR A 165 24.82 -6.66 8.00
C TYR A 165 25.59 -7.34 6.87
N GLN A 166 24.87 -7.88 5.89
CA GLN A 166 25.48 -8.26 4.63
C GLN A 166 25.81 -6.98 3.89
N TRP A 167 27.08 -6.56 3.87
CA TRP A 167 27.52 -5.38 3.13
C TRP A 167 27.65 -5.69 1.63
N MET A 168 27.48 -4.68 0.79
CA MET A 168 27.77 -4.81 -0.65
C MET A 168 29.26 -4.65 -0.89
N ALA A 169 29.83 -5.53 -1.71
CA ALA A 169 31.20 -5.37 -2.17
C ALA A 169 31.30 -4.35 -3.31
N ALA A 170 32.35 -3.53 -3.26
CA ALA A 170 32.71 -2.58 -4.31
C ALA A 170 32.85 -3.29 -5.66
N GLY A 171 32.48 -2.62 -6.75
CA GLY A 171 32.69 -3.12 -8.11
C GLY A 171 31.80 -4.31 -8.53
N THR A 172 30.87 -4.74 -7.69
CA THR A 172 29.92 -5.81 -8.07
C THR A 172 28.87 -5.27 -9.03
N PRO A 173 28.31 -6.11 -9.95
CA PRO A 173 27.21 -5.70 -10.82
C PRO A 173 26.00 -5.15 -10.04
N ALA A 174 25.73 -5.72 -8.85
CA ALA A 174 24.67 -5.25 -7.96
C ALA A 174 24.94 -3.83 -7.43
N PHE A 175 26.16 -3.54 -7.00
CA PHE A 175 26.56 -2.21 -6.55
C PHE A 175 26.46 -1.17 -7.67
N HIS A 176 26.99 -1.46 -8.86
CA HIS A 176 26.90 -0.54 -10.00
C HIS A 176 25.47 -0.23 -10.42
N LYS A 177 24.57 -1.22 -10.34
CA LYS A 177 23.15 -1.02 -10.63
C LYS A 177 22.52 -0.10 -9.58
N LEU A 178 22.84 -0.29 -8.30
CA LEU A 178 22.40 0.59 -7.21
C LEU A 178 22.92 2.02 -7.40
N GLU A 179 24.22 2.18 -7.64
CA GLU A 179 24.87 3.47 -7.91
C GLU A 179 24.20 4.20 -9.07
N THR A 180 23.96 3.50 -10.18
CA THR A 180 23.29 4.06 -11.37
C THR A 180 21.90 4.56 -11.01
N ILE A 181 21.12 3.79 -10.24
CA ILE A 181 19.77 4.17 -9.83
C ILE A 181 19.82 5.39 -8.91
N LEU A 182 20.62 5.36 -7.83
CA LEU A 182 20.59 6.39 -6.79
C LEU A 182 21.25 7.71 -7.23
N SER A 183 22.16 7.68 -8.20
CA SER A 183 22.96 8.85 -8.62
C SER A 183 22.50 9.49 -9.93
N THR A 184 21.34 9.12 -10.48
CA THR A 184 20.83 9.78 -11.68
C THR A 184 20.64 11.29 -11.47
N LYS A 185 20.94 12.11 -12.49
CA LYS A 185 20.75 13.57 -12.44
C LYS A 185 19.34 13.97 -12.00
N ARG A 186 18.32 13.20 -12.40
CA ARG A 186 16.92 13.41 -12.01
C ARG A 186 16.73 13.21 -10.51
N ILE A 187 17.25 12.12 -9.95
CA ILE A 187 17.16 11.83 -8.51
C ILE A 187 17.92 12.88 -7.70
N LEU A 188 19.14 13.23 -8.07
CA LEU A 188 19.92 14.23 -7.32
C LEU A 188 19.24 15.61 -7.31
N LYS A 189 18.64 16.03 -8.44
CA LYS A 189 17.83 17.25 -8.50
C LYS A 189 16.58 17.19 -7.62
N ALA A 190 15.93 16.02 -7.53
CA ALA A 190 14.78 15.82 -6.66
C ALA A 190 15.19 15.82 -5.17
N VAL A 191 16.28 15.15 -4.83
CA VAL A 191 16.85 15.08 -3.46
C VAL A 191 17.20 16.47 -2.94
N ALA A 192 17.82 17.33 -3.76
CA ALA A 192 18.13 18.70 -3.39
C ALA A 192 16.89 19.51 -2.96
N LYS A 193 15.72 19.17 -3.51
CA LYS A 193 14.43 19.83 -3.27
C LYS A 193 13.55 19.13 -2.23
N LEU A 194 14.04 18.08 -1.54
CA LEU A 194 13.27 17.44 -0.49
C LEU A 194 12.94 18.46 0.61
N SER A 195 11.66 18.49 1.00
CA SER A 195 11.19 19.39 2.05
C SER A 195 11.78 18.99 3.40
N PRO A 196 12.40 19.92 4.14
CA PRO A 196 12.77 19.72 5.55
C PRO A 196 11.57 19.82 6.49
N HIS A 197 10.46 20.42 6.03
CA HIS A 197 9.24 20.60 6.81
C HIS A 197 8.24 19.46 6.57
N HIS A 198 7.46 19.17 7.62
CA HIS A 198 6.40 18.16 7.77
C HIS A 198 5.95 17.46 6.48
N GLN A 199 6.03 16.13 6.52
CA GLN A 199 5.56 15.24 5.45
C GLN A 199 4.08 15.49 5.12
N THR A 200 3.68 15.15 3.89
CA THR A 200 2.31 15.14 3.35
C THR A 200 1.30 14.32 4.16
N SER A 201 1.67 13.80 5.33
CA SER A 201 0.81 13.07 6.27
C SER A 201 -0.53 13.76 6.57
N SER A 202 -0.56 15.09 6.71
CA SER A 202 -1.82 15.83 6.86
C SER A 202 -2.65 15.82 5.58
N LEU A 203 -2.01 15.94 4.41
CA LEU A 203 -2.66 15.82 3.11
C LEU A 203 -3.21 14.40 2.89
N GLU A 204 -2.44 13.37 3.25
CA GLU A 204 -2.86 11.97 3.20
C GLU A 204 -4.02 11.70 4.17
N SER A 205 -3.99 12.33 5.35
CA SER A 205 -5.09 12.27 6.30
C SER A 205 -6.35 12.93 5.73
N PHE A 206 -6.22 14.06 5.03
CA PHE A 206 -7.32 14.69 4.33
C PHE A 206 -7.85 13.82 3.18
N HIS A 207 -6.99 13.21 2.37
CA HIS A 207 -7.40 12.27 1.33
C HIS A 207 -8.16 11.06 1.90
N ALA A 208 -7.77 10.57 3.08
CA ALA A 208 -8.52 9.53 3.77
C ALA A 208 -9.91 9.99 4.23
N VAL A 209 -10.08 11.29 4.56
CA VAL A 209 -11.40 11.89 4.82
C VAL A 209 -12.20 11.99 3.52
N ILE A 210 -11.61 12.44 2.42
CA ILE A 210 -12.28 12.50 1.10
C ILE A 210 -12.87 11.14 0.75
N LEU A 211 -12.15 10.03 0.95
CA LEU A 211 -12.65 8.69 0.65
C LEU A 211 -13.93 8.32 1.42
N ARG A 212 -14.22 8.95 2.56
CA ARG A 212 -15.48 8.75 3.29
C ARG A 212 -16.64 9.52 2.68
N PHE A 213 -16.38 10.70 2.14
CA PHE A 213 -17.39 11.57 1.53
C PHE A 213 -17.60 11.27 0.05
N ALA A 214 -16.56 10.88 -0.67
CA ALA A 214 -16.54 10.56 -2.09
C ALA A 214 -15.72 9.27 -2.32
N PRO A 215 -16.31 8.09 -2.03
CA PRO A 215 -15.64 6.82 -2.23
C PRO A 215 -15.41 6.53 -3.72
N LYS A 216 -14.26 5.92 -4.05
CA LYS A 216 -13.82 5.70 -5.45
C LYS A 216 -14.69 4.71 -6.24
N ASN A 217 -15.54 3.93 -5.57
CA ASN A 217 -16.42 2.94 -6.20
C ASN A 217 -17.81 3.51 -6.53
N VAL A 218 -18.02 4.81 -6.35
CA VAL A 218 -19.27 5.50 -6.70
C VAL A 218 -18.96 6.61 -7.69
N VAL A 219 -19.74 6.68 -8.76
CA VAL A 219 -19.62 7.74 -9.77
C VAL A 219 -20.46 8.93 -9.31
N PHE A 220 -19.89 10.13 -9.34
CA PHE A 220 -20.56 11.37 -8.99
C PHE A 220 -20.56 12.33 -10.18
N PRO A 221 -21.68 13.03 -10.46
CA PRO A 221 -21.66 14.20 -11.32
C PRO A 221 -20.70 15.26 -10.76
N PHE A 222 -20.21 16.16 -11.62
CA PHE A 222 -19.21 17.18 -11.26
C PHE A 222 -19.58 17.97 -9.99
N LEU A 223 -20.78 18.54 -9.94
CA LEU A 223 -21.27 19.28 -8.77
C LEU A 223 -21.38 18.39 -7.53
N GLY A 224 -21.80 17.14 -7.69
CA GLY A 224 -21.88 16.18 -6.59
C GLY A 224 -20.51 15.87 -5.98
N MET A 225 -19.48 15.72 -6.83
CA MET A 225 -18.09 15.55 -6.39
C MET A 225 -17.60 16.80 -5.68
N LEU A 226 -17.84 17.98 -6.25
CA LEU A 226 -17.41 19.27 -5.69
C LEU A 226 -18.00 19.51 -4.30
N CYS A 227 -19.31 19.34 -4.13
CA CYS A 227 -19.99 19.48 -2.84
C CYS A 227 -19.45 18.50 -1.78
N ARG A 228 -19.19 17.25 -2.17
CA ARG A 228 -18.60 16.24 -1.26
C ARG A 228 -17.19 16.60 -0.84
N LEU A 229 -16.39 17.18 -1.73
CA LEU A 229 -15.06 17.69 -1.39
C LEU A 229 -15.13 18.88 -0.42
N TYR A 230 -16.09 19.80 -0.59
CA TYR A 230 -16.31 20.88 0.36
C TYR A 230 -16.74 20.37 1.73
N LEU A 231 -17.66 19.41 1.80
CA LEU A 231 -18.06 18.78 3.06
C LEU A 231 -16.89 18.05 3.74
N ALA A 232 -16.06 17.34 2.96
CA ALA A 232 -14.85 16.70 3.47
C ALA A 232 -13.87 17.73 4.04
N ALA A 233 -13.71 18.88 3.37
CA ALA A 233 -12.83 19.96 3.82
C ALA A 233 -13.35 20.61 5.11
N LEU A 234 -14.64 20.94 5.19
CA LEU A 234 -15.27 21.46 6.40
C LEU A 234 -15.11 20.49 7.58
N HIS A 235 -15.39 19.20 7.34
CA HIS A 235 -15.21 18.16 8.35
C HIS A 235 -13.76 18.05 8.80
N TYR A 236 -12.81 18.06 7.87
CA TYR A 236 -11.38 17.97 8.19
C TYR A 236 -10.92 19.18 9.00
N ASN A 237 -11.25 20.40 8.57
CA ASN A 237 -10.85 21.63 9.24
C ASN A 237 -11.39 21.71 10.67
N GLU A 238 -12.64 21.33 10.89
CA GLU A 238 -13.22 21.28 12.24
C GLU A 238 -12.51 20.24 13.14
N ASN A 239 -12.03 19.14 12.56
CA ASN A 239 -11.55 17.98 13.32
C ASN A 239 -10.03 17.75 13.30
N ALA A 240 -9.26 18.56 12.58
CA ALA A 240 -7.81 18.40 12.39
C ALA A 240 -7.03 18.61 13.71
N GLU A 241 -7.36 19.66 14.44
CA GLU A 241 -6.64 20.13 15.64
C GLU A 241 -7.27 19.69 16.95
N ARG A 242 -8.14 18.66 16.93
CA ARG A 242 -8.77 18.15 18.16
C ARG A 242 -7.73 17.87 19.24
N ALA A 243 -7.99 18.45 20.42
CA ALA A 243 -7.18 18.27 21.60
C ALA A 243 -7.13 16.80 22.04
N GLN A 244 -6.11 16.45 22.82
CA GLN A 244 -6.05 15.15 23.45
C GLN A 244 -7.14 15.05 24.52
N ALA A 245 -7.92 13.96 24.49
CA ALA A 245 -8.94 13.69 25.50
C ALA A 245 -8.27 13.45 26.86
N THR A 246 -8.95 13.87 27.93
CA THR A 246 -8.49 13.71 29.31
C THR A 246 -9.50 12.91 30.14
N THR A 247 -9.04 12.26 31.20
CA THR A 247 -9.93 11.68 32.22
C THR A 247 -10.65 12.79 33.00
N SER A 248 -11.67 12.42 33.78
CA SER A 248 -12.33 13.34 34.73
C SER A 248 -11.37 14.02 35.71
N THR A 249 -10.19 13.42 35.95
CA THR A 249 -9.12 13.95 36.79
C THR A 249 -8.06 14.73 36.00
N GLY A 250 -8.30 15.06 34.73
CA GLY A 250 -7.40 15.85 33.88
C GLY A 250 -6.20 15.09 33.28
N LYS A 251 -6.10 13.76 33.42
CA LYS A 251 -4.95 13.00 32.88
C LYS A 251 -5.13 12.72 31.38
N PRO A 252 -4.12 12.92 30.54
CA PRO A 252 -4.21 12.67 29.10
C PRO A 252 -4.47 11.19 28.80
N LEU A 253 -5.46 10.92 27.94
CA LEU A 253 -5.84 9.58 27.53
C LEU A 253 -4.96 9.08 26.39
N TYR A 254 -4.49 7.85 26.53
CA TYR A 254 -3.74 7.14 25.50
C TYR A 254 -4.44 5.82 25.19
N LYS A 255 -4.51 5.50 23.90
CA LYS A 255 -4.91 4.17 23.43
C LYS A 255 -3.65 3.39 23.15
N LEU A 256 -3.56 2.22 23.76
CA LEU A 256 -2.54 1.24 23.42
C LEU A 256 -2.82 0.74 22.01
N GLN A 257 -1.92 1.06 21.09
CA GLN A 257 -1.93 0.54 19.74
C GLN A 257 -0.83 -0.50 19.65
N PHE A 258 -1.11 -1.63 19.02
CA PHE A 258 -0.14 -2.68 18.74
C PHE A 258 0.11 -2.70 17.23
N PRO A 259 0.99 -1.84 16.70
CA PRO A 259 1.22 -1.78 15.27
C PRO A 259 1.84 -3.08 14.82
N LYS A 260 1.23 -3.70 13.83
CA LYS A 260 1.57 -5.08 13.51
C LYS A 260 2.98 -5.28 12.93
N ALA A 261 3.60 -4.21 12.44
CA ALA A 261 4.99 -4.18 12.02
C ALA A 261 6.02 -4.34 13.16
N ARG A 262 5.60 -4.18 14.44
CA ARG A 262 6.49 -4.18 15.61
C ARG A 262 6.37 -5.40 16.53
N LYS A 263 5.80 -6.51 16.02
CA LYS A 263 5.85 -7.84 16.65
C LYS A 263 5.56 -7.87 18.18
N GLY A 264 4.49 -7.21 18.62
CA GLY A 264 4.04 -7.23 20.02
C GLY A 264 4.45 -6.01 20.86
N GLU A 265 5.32 -5.15 20.36
CA GLU A 265 5.60 -3.87 21.03
C GLU A 265 4.38 -2.95 20.99
N CYS A 266 4.00 -2.45 22.16
CA CYS A 266 2.90 -1.52 22.33
C CYS A 266 3.37 -0.08 22.13
N ARG A 267 2.57 0.75 21.44
CA ARG A 267 2.75 2.19 21.39
C ARG A 267 1.54 2.88 21.99
N ALA A 268 1.79 3.80 22.93
CA ALA A 268 0.79 4.76 23.36
C ALA A 268 0.48 5.75 22.22
N LYS A 269 -0.77 5.77 21.75
CA LYS A 269 -1.27 6.78 20.82
C LYS A 269 -2.20 7.74 21.57
N PRO A 270 -1.99 9.06 21.51
CA PRO A 270 -2.91 10.03 22.07
C PRO A 270 -4.34 9.80 21.55
N VAL A 271 -5.31 9.70 22.45
CA VAL A 271 -6.73 9.69 22.10
C VAL A 271 -7.16 11.14 21.97
N LYS A 272 -7.67 11.54 20.81
CA LYS A 272 -8.24 12.88 20.62
C LYS A 272 -9.68 12.90 21.16
N THR A 273 -10.17 14.08 21.56
CA THR A 273 -11.59 14.29 21.90
C THR A 273 -12.51 13.84 20.77
N ASP A 274 -13.77 13.53 21.05
CA ASP A 274 -14.70 13.10 20.00
C ASP A 274 -14.82 14.14 18.87
N PRO A 275 -15.02 13.68 17.62
CA PRO A 275 -15.22 14.59 16.51
C PRO A 275 -16.52 15.37 16.68
N THR A 276 -16.50 16.62 16.25
CA THR A 276 -17.68 17.49 16.22
C THR A 276 -18.18 17.65 14.79
N PHE A 277 -19.46 18.02 14.69
CA PHE A 277 -20.19 18.20 13.42
C PHE A 277 -20.93 19.54 13.41
N ARG A 278 -20.35 20.57 14.04
CA ARG A 278 -20.96 21.90 14.14
C ARG A 278 -21.16 22.51 12.76
N TYR A 279 -20.24 22.28 11.82
CA TYR A 279 -20.42 22.67 10.43
C TYR A 279 -21.71 22.11 9.83
N VAL A 280 -22.16 20.92 10.23
CA VAL A 280 -23.43 20.34 9.75
C VAL A 280 -24.60 21.11 10.31
N ALA A 281 -24.62 21.41 11.61
CA ALA A 281 -25.68 22.22 12.21
C ALA A 281 -25.76 23.60 11.53
N ASN A 282 -24.63 24.29 11.38
CA ASN A 282 -24.58 25.60 10.72
C ASN A 282 -25.08 25.54 9.26
N LEU A 283 -24.75 24.46 8.53
CA LEU A 283 -25.25 24.26 7.16
C LEU A 283 -26.75 23.98 7.15
N MET A 284 -27.26 23.22 8.11
CA MET A 284 -28.70 22.93 8.22
C MET A 284 -29.48 24.20 8.57
N ASP A 285 -29.00 25.00 9.51
CA ASP A 285 -29.59 26.30 9.86
C ASP A 285 -29.60 27.23 8.64
N LEU A 286 -28.49 27.33 7.90
CA LEU A 286 -28.42 28.10 6.65
C LEU A 286 -29.44 27.61 5.60
N ILE A 287 -29.61 26.29 5.47
CA ILE A 287 -30.57 25.71 4.52
C ILE A 287 -32.00 26.08 4.92
N PHE A 288 -32.38 25.91 6.18
CA PHE A 288 -33.74 26.17 6.65
C PHE A 288 -34.09 27.66 6.74
N ASP A 289 -33.16 28.47 7.22
CA ASP A 289 -33.42 29.88 7.49
C ASP A 289 -33.25 30.78 6.25
N GLN A 290 -32.46 30.34 5.26
CA GLN A 290 -32.16 31.16 4.08
C GLN A 290 -32.52 30.46 2.77
N VAL A 291 -32.02 29.24 2.52
CA VAL A 291 -32.19 28.58 1.21
C VAL A 291 -33.64 28.21 0.94
N PHE A 292 -34.37 27.69 1.94
CA PHE A 292 -35.79 27.36 1.78
C PHE A 292 -36.68 28.60 1.73
N VAL A 293 -36.27 29.70 2.36
CA VAL A 293 -37.00 30.97 2.34
C VAL A 293 -36.90 31.63 0.96
N ASP A 294 -35.69 31.68 0.40
CA ASP A 294 -35.45 32.15 -0.97
C ASP A 294 -34.28 31.37 -1.62
N PRO A 295 -34.58 30.39 -2.49
CA PRO A 295 -33.55 29.60 -3.17
C PRO A 295 -32.94 30.30 -4.38
N ALA A 296 -33.50 31.42 -4.85
CA ALA A 296 -33.07 32.04 -6.11
C ALA A 296 -31.61 32.53 -6.08
N PRO A 297 -31.11 33.20 -5.02
CA PRO A 297 -29.72 33.62 -4.94
C PRO A 297 -28.74 32.44 -4.98
N PHE A 298 -29.04 31.36 -4.25
CA PHE A 298 -28.20 30.16 -4.20
C PHE A 298 -28.17 29.43 -5.54
N THR A 299 -29.31 29.37 -6.23
CA THR A 299 -29.39 28.77 -7.57
C THR A 299 -28.59 29.58 -8.59
N GLN A 300 -28.65 30.91 -8.51
CA GLN A 300 -27.86 31.79 -9.38
C GLN A 300 -26.35 31.60 -9.18
N GLU A 301 -25.89 31.42 -7.94
CA GLU A 301 -24.48 31.11 -7.67
C GLU A 301 -24.08 29.73 -8.21
N LEU A 302 -24.94 28.71 -8.07
CA LEU A 302 -24.67 27.38 -8.61
C LEU A 302 -24.51 27.39 -10.15
N LEU A 303 -25.29 28.21 -10.85
CA LEU A 303 -25.21 28.35 -12.31
C LEU A 303 -23.91 29.03 -12.79
N LYS A 304 -23.22 29.77 -11.91
CA LYS A 304 -21.92 30.39 -12.23
C LYS A 304 -20.76 29.40 -12.21
N ILE A 305 -20.95 28.20 -11.67
CA ILE A 305 -19.89 27.20 -11.58
C ILE A 305 -19.65 26.62 -12.98
N PRO A 306 -18.43 26.75 -13.55
CA PRO A 306 -18.13 26.20 -14.86
C PRO A 306 -18.05 24.67 -14.77
N ILE A 307 -19.04 23.99 -15.34
CA ILE A 307 -19.06 22.52 -15.43
C ILE A 307 -18.37 22.13 -16.75
N PRO A 308 -17.26 21.36 -16.70
CA PRO A 308 -16.61 20.87 -17.90
C PRO A 308 -17.51 19.86 -18.63
N GLU A 309 -17.35 19.78 -19.95
CA GLU A 309 -18.04 18.77 -20.76
C GLU A 309 -17.61 17.34 -20.36
N ASP A 310 -18.48 16.38 -20.66
CA ASP A 310 -18.18 14.97 -20.46
C ASP A 310 -16.95 14.56 -21.28
N LEU A 311 -16.08 13.71 -20.73
CA LEU A 311 -14.88 13.22 -21.42
C LEU A 311 -15.18 12.63 -22.81
N CYS A 312 -16.38 12.05 -22.99
CA CYS A 312 -16.79 11.48 -24.25
C CYS A 312 -17.19 12.50 -25.33
N SER A 313 -17.32 13.79 -24.99
CA SER A 313 -17.63 14.85 -25.96
C SER A 313 -16.50 15.06 -26.97
N GLN A 314 -15.28 14.64 -26.60
CA GLN A 314 -14.08 14.75 -27.43
C GLN A 314 -13.94 13.62 -28.47
N TYR A 315 -14.75 12.57 -28.37
CA TYR A 315 -14.65 11.41 -29.25
C TYR A 315 -15.76 11.42 -30.31
N GLU A 316 -15.41 11.03 -31.53
CA GLU A 316 -16.37 10.75 -32.57
C GLU A 316 -17.20 9.53 -32.15
N ARG A 317 -18.53 9.67 -32.17
CA ARG A 317 -19.45 8.59 -31.76
C ARG A 317 -19.70 7.69 -32.98
N PRO A 318 -19.20 6.44 -32.98
CA PRO A 318 -19.46 5.51 -34.08
C PRO A 318 -20.94 5.15 -34.16
N ASP A 319 -21.35 4.61 -35.30
CA ASP A 319 -22.72 4.16 -35.49
C ASP A 319 -23.07 3.01 -34.53
N ARG A 320 -24.28 3.06 -33.96
CA ARG A 320 -24.71 2.12 -32.92
C ARG A 320 -24.82 0.70 -33.46
N GLU A 321 -25.32 0.53 -34.69
CA GLU A 321 -25.50 -0.79 -35.30
C GLU A 321 -24.14 -1.39 -35.67
N GLU A 322 -23.20 -0.57 -36.15
CA GLU A 322 -21.83 -0.99 -36.41
C GLU A 322 -21.14 -1.53 -35.15
N VAL A 323 -21.22 -0.81 -34.02
CA VAL A 323 -20.62 -1.24 -32.74
C VAL A 323 -21.24 -2.56 -32.22
N ILE A 324 -22.56 -2.69 -32.30
CA ILE A 324 -23.27 -3.90 -31.86
C ILE A 324 -22.88 -5.09 -32.75
N SER A 325 -22.81 -4.88 -34.07
CA SER A 325 -22.41 -5.93 -35.02
C SER A 325 -21.00 -6.42 -34.72
N GLY A 326 -20.03 -5.51 -34.52
CA GLY A 326 -18.65 -5.84 -34.17
C GLY A 326 -18.52 -6.63 -32.87
N TYR A 327 -19.30 -6.28 -31.84
CA TYR A 327 -19.33 -6.99 -30.55
C TYR A 327 -19.88 -8.42 -30.67
N ALA A 328 -20.93 -8.61 -31.48
CA ALA A 328 -21.55 -9.92 -31.68
C ALA A 328 -20.73 -10.84 -32.61
N THR A 329 -19.82 -10.28 -33.42
CA THR A 329 -18.97 -11.09 -34.31
C THR A 329 -17.82 -11.75 -33.55
N ARG A 330 -17.49 -12.99 -33.95
CA ARG A 330 -16.27 -13.69 -33.50
C ARG A 330 -14.96 -13.13 -34.08
N PHE A 331 -15.05 -12.13 -34.97
CA PHE A 331 -13.93 -11.55 -35.73
C PHE A 331 -13.60 -10.13 -35.26
N ASN A 332 -13.86 -9.84 -33.98
CA ASN A 332 -13.59 -8.53 -33.41
C ASN A 332 -12.06 -8.27 -33.37
N LEU A 333 -11.58 -7.39 -34.24
CA LEU A 333 -10.18 -6.99 -34.35
C LEU A 333 -9.75 -5.97 -33.28
N ALA A 334 -10.67 -5.51 -32.42
CA ALA A 334 -10.48 -4.39 -31.50
C ALA A 334 -10.25 -4.79 -30.03
N ALA A 335 -9.62 -5.94 -29.75
CA ALA A 335 -9.23 -6.32 -28.39
C ALA A 335 -7.72 -6.64 -28.31
N VAL A 336 -6.91 -5.58 -28.14
CA VAL A 336 -5.58 -5.64 -27.49
C VAL A 336 -5.52 -4.55 -26.45
#